data_AF-A0A1Q7J6P2-F1
#
_entry.id   AF-A0A1Q7J6P2-F1
#
_cell.length_a   1.000
_cell.length_b   1.000
_cell.length_c   1.000
_cell.angle_alpha   90.00
_cell.angle_beta   90.00
_cell.angle_gamma   90.00
#
_symmetry.space_group_name_H-M   'P 1'
#
loop_
_entity.id
_entity.type
_entity.pdbx_description
1 polymer ?
#
loop_
_entity_poly.entity_id
_entity_poly.type
_entity_poly.pdbx_seq_one_letter_code
_entity_poly.pdbx_strand_id
1 'polypeptide(L)'
;MVWRARRSDWIAERGRALALLLRRPGDAERVRRGLGASSGTLIRRRRQIPIDRRSPLLPRTVSEVAMSRLPRGLWPLCATACTLQACGGGGTGPAPAKLANPANTAAQLQSVSAPTATGTFQSFAVLLPQFAAAGSASLAIGAPVVVAPGPALAWSAAATAALREALAGQPIEAAIFPDTARGKTFVWDTISSRYVVSTAAGAPANGVRFLLYAIQPFTTVPTRPLSMIGYVDLTDQSSPSAAVLGVAIVGTTGPTPATYASYSISRPVGQSAGVSLAGFVSDGVTRLDLTSALTATLTALTAQTTVDVAAQGVHISETASVSGTASVAVTTDFSLTSGGETVRSNGTVMADTATRTVGGNIAVTVNGQAFATITVGPTGPSYAGASGVQLTAADQTALRSLFTASINLFLTVFLLTEPALVLNL
;
A
#
# COMPACT_ATOMS: atom_id res chain seq x y z
N MET A 1 25.99 17.38 2.31
CA MET A 1 25.64 17.08 3.72
C MET A 1 24.37 17.78 4.24
N VAL A 2 23.77 18.74 3.52
CA VAL A 2 22.61 19.54 3.99
C VAL A 2 21.25 18.81 3.91
N TRP A 3 21.17 17.67 3.22
CA TRP A 3 19.90 16.97 2.93
C TRP A 3 19.30 16.14 4.09
N ARG A 4 20.03 15.83 5.17
CA ARG A 4 19.47 15.06 6.30
C ARG A 4 18.66 15.90 7.30
N ALA A 5 18.90 17.21 7.40
CA ALA A 5 18.23 18.07 8.37
C ALA A 5 16.75 18.36 8.01
N ARG A 6 16.41 18.46 6.71
CA ARG A 6 15.03 18.76 6.28
C ARG A 6 14.02 17.62 6.48
N ARG A 7 14.47 16.41 6.85
CA ARG A 7 13.58 15.24 7.05
C ARG A 7 12.96 15.17 8.45
N SER A 8 13.61 15.75 9.45
CA SER A 8 13.11 15.80 10.84
C SER A 8 12.08 16.92 11.04
N ASP A 9 12.30 18.09 10.45
CA ASP A 9 11.41 19.25 10.64
C ASP A 9 10.01 19.00 10.03
N TRP A 10 9.95 18.28 8.89
CA TRP A 10 8.69 17.93 8.21
C TRP A 10 7.76 17.04 9.04
N ILE A 11 8.31 16.19 9.90
CA ILE A 11 7.53 15.34 10.83
C ILE A 11 7.05 16.18 12.04
N ALA A 12 7.87 17.13 12.52
CA ALA A 12 7.50 18.04 13.60
C ALA A 12 6.43 19.07 13.19
N GLU A 13 6.45 19.56 11.95
CA GLU A 13 5.45 20.50 11.43
C GLU A 13 4.06 19.84 11.28
N ARG A 14 3.98 18.56 10.88
CA ARG A 14 2.71 17.80 10.92
C ARG A 14 2.12 17.71 12.34
N GLY A 15 2.95 17.65 13.37
CA GLY A 15 2.50 17.70 14.77
C GLY A 15 2.01 19.08 15.21
N ARG A 16 2.68 20.16 14.78
CA ARG A 16 2.34 21.55 15.17
C ARG A 16 1.12 22.11 14.44
N ALA A 17 0.93 21.77 13.16
CA ALA A 17 -0.26 22.17 12.41
C ALA A 17 -1.55 21.62 13.04
N LEU A 18 -1.51 20.39 13.56
CA LEU A 18 -2.66 19.75 14.22
C LEU A 18 -3.02 20.41 15.56
N ALA A 19 -2.04 20.94 16.30
CA ALA A 19 -2.26 21.62 17.58
C ALA A 19 -2.87 23.03 17.44
N LEU A 20 -2.68 23.71 16.29
CA LEU A 20 -3.22 25.05 16.03
C LEU A 20 -4.67 25.02 15.50
N LEU A 21 -5.10 23.92 14.90
CA LEU A 21 -6.47 23.72 14.39
C LEU A 21 -7.49 23.29 15.48
N LEU A 22 -7.06 23.13 16.74
CA LEU A 22 -7.91 22.71 17.86
C LEU A 22 -8.08 23.76 18.97
N ARG A 23 -7.57 24.98 18.80
CA ARG A 23 -7.89 26.10 19.72
C ARG A 23 -9.20 26.77 19.32
N ARG A 24 -10.15 26.86 20.27
CA ARG A 24 -11.33 27.74 20.15
C ARG A 24 -10.87 29.21 20.06
N PRO A 25 -11.63 30.09 19.36
CA PRO A 25 -11.33 31.51 19.31
C PRO A 25 -11.68 32.17 20.64
N GLY A 26 -10.65 32.67 21.35
CA GLY A 26 -10.79 33.28 22.67
C GLY A 26 -9.68 32.83 23.61
N ASP A 27 -8.47 33.33 23.37
CA ASP A 27 -7.37 33.52 24.35
C ASP A 27 -6.10 33.92 23.59
N ALA A 28 -6.02 35.20 23.26
CA ALA A 28 -4.95 35.80 22.49
C ALA A 28 -4.41 37.08 23.17
N GLU A 29 -4.09 37.02 24.46
CA GLU A 29 -3.31 38.08 25.10
C GLU A 29 -2.35 37.53 26.17
N ARG A 30 -1.09 38.02 26.15
CA ARG A 30 0.10 37.52 26.88
C ARG A 30 0.51 36.09 26.42
N VAL A 31 1.72 35.83 25.93
CA VAL A 31 3.04 36.24 26.44
C VAL A 31 4.04 36.32 25.26
N ARG A 32 4.74 37.46 25.14
CA ARG A 32 5.94 37.64 24.31
C ARG A 32 7.09 38.05 25.23
N ARG A 33 8.18 37.26 25.30
CA ARG A 33 9.60 37.60 25.60
C ARG A 33 10.32 36.37 26.18
N GLY A 34 11.54 36.10 25.71
CA GLY A 34 12.39 35.02 26.23
C GLY A 34 13.37 34.47 25.19
N LEU A 35 14.45 35.21 24.90
CA LEU A 35 15.58 34.80 24.05
C LEU A 35 16.71 34.18 24.89
N GLY A 36 17.56 33.36 24.26
CA GLY A 36 18.82 32.83 24.83
C GLY A 36 18.97 31.32 24.57
N ALA A 37 19.76 30.80 23.61
CA ALA A 37 21.21 30.93 23.37
C ALA A 37 22.10 30.14 24.35
N SER A 38 22.81 29.11 23.85
CA SER A 38 24.23 28.83 24.15
C SER A 38 24.77 27.58 23.43
N SER A 39 26.09 27.54 23.28
CA SER A 39 26.90 26.56 22.54
C SER A 39 27.22 25.29 23.35
N GLY A 40 27.71 24.23 22.70
CA GLY A 40 28.18 23.02 23.41
C GLY A 40 28.91 21.98 22.54
N THR A 41 30.11 22.31 22.04
CA THR A 41 31.00 21.35 21.35
C THR A 41 31.64 20.38 22.34
N LEU A 42 31.63 19.06 22.07
CA LEU A 42 32.69 18.18 22.59
C LEU A 42 32.94 16.94 21.73
N ILE A 43 34.22 16.74 21.40
CA ILE A 43 34.75 15.64 20.58
C ILE A 43 35.27 14.55 21.52
N ARG A 44 35.01 13.27 21.22
CA ARG A 44 35.91 12.19 21.66
C ARG A 44 35.98 11.00 20.69
N ARG A 45 37.16 10.80 20.09
CA ARG A 45 37.56 9.57 19.38
C ARG A 45 38.16 8.55 20.36
N ARG A 46 37.97 7.25 20.08
CA ARG A 46 38.86 6.08 20.30
C ARG A 46 37.98 4.82 20.16
N ARG A 47 38.43 3.64 19.69
CA ARG A 47 39.58 3.21 18.87
C ARG A 47 39.22 1.81 18.32
N GLN A 48 39.67 1.43 17.13
CA GLN A 48 39.57 0.04 16.63
C GLN A 48 40.72 -0.81 17.19
N ILE A 49 40.47 -2.13 17.39
CA ILE A 49 41.45 -3.22 17.19
C ILE A 49 40.67 -4.45 16.62
N PRO A 50 41.18 -5.16 15.60
CA PRO A 50 40.55 -6.36 15.00
C PRO A 50 41.23 -7.68 15.43
N ILE A 51 40.58 -8.83 15.21
CA ILE A 51 41.18 -10.18 15.18
C ILE A 51 40.60 -10.98 13.98
N ASP A 52 41.34 -11.99 13.51
CA ASP A 52 41.40 -12.44 12.10
C ASP A 52 41.11 -13.96 11.87
N ARG A 53 40.79 -14.31 10.61
CA ARG A 53 40.97 -15.59 9.87
C ARG A 53 40.63 -17.02 10.41
N ARG A 54 39.73 -17.66 9.63
CA ARG A 54 39.84 -18.94 8.84
C ARG A 54 40.03 -20.35 9.48
N SER A 55 39.03 -21.22 9.20
CA SER A 55 39.08 -22.55 8.49
C SER A 55 39.90 -23.74 9.09
N PRO A 56 39.62 -25.05 8.82
CA PRO A 56 39.01 -25.74 7.64
C PRO A 56 37.76 -26.64 7.97
N LEU A 57 36.90 -27.18 7.05
CA LEU A 57 37.03 -28.28 6.04
C LEU A 57 37.62 -29.59 6.63
N LEU A 58 37.12 -30.84 6.52
CA LEU A 58 36.16 -31.65 5.71
C LEU A 58 35.88 -32.99 6.52
N PRO A 59 35.25 -34.13 6.06
CA PRO A 59 34.78 -34.58 4.73
C PRO A 59 33.36 -35.24 4.66
N ARG A 60 33.07 -35.93 3.53
CA ARG A 60 31.80 -36.61 3.13
C ARG A 60 31.70 -38.10 3.54
N THR A 61 30.45 -38.58 3.71
CA THR A 61 29.81 -39.83 3.17
C THR A 61 28.28 -39.59 3.14
N VAL A 62 27.39 -40.16 2.31
CA VAL A 62 27.40 -41.17 1.22
C VAL A 62 27.17 -42.66 1.61
N SER A 63 25.88 -43.06 1.58
CA SER A 63 25.21 -44.36 1.27
C SER A 63 23.79 -44.28 1.88
N GLU A 64 22.65 -44.28 1.17
CA GLU A 64 22.08 -45.16 0.11
C GLU A 64 21.49 -46.49 0.63
N VAL A 65 20.34 -46.88 0.03
CA VAL A 65 19.70 -48.21 -0.08
C VAL A 65 18.39 -48.47 0.72
N ALA A 66 17.36 -48.85 -0.06
CA ALA A 66 16.13 -49.64 0.21
C ALA A 66 15.17 -49.21 1.34
N MET A 67 13.88 -48.94 1.08
CA MET A 67 12.83 -49.85 0.60
C MET A 67 12.61 -51.12 1.44
N SER A 68 11.53 -51.14 2.22
CA SER A 68 10.73 -52.35 2.45
C SER A 68 9.24 -51.99 2.44
N ARG A 69 8.41 -52.89 1.90
CA ARG A 69 6.96 -52.73 1.77
C ARG A 69 6.25 -53.75 2.66
N LEU A 70 5.21 -53.31 3.37
CA LEU A 70 4.05 -54.13 3.82
C LEU A 70 4.38 -55.22 4.88
N PRO A 71 3.37 -55.82 5.57
CA PRO A 71 1.93 -55.77 5.30
C PRO A 71 1.01 -55.34 6.47
N ARG A 72 -0.29 -55.31 6.14
CA ARG A 72 -1.45 -55.13 7.02
C ARG A 72 -1.49 -56.20 8.14
N GLY A 73 -1.87 -55.80 9.35
CA GLY A 73 -2.17 -56.68 10.49
C GLY A 73 -3.26 -56.07 11.38
N LEU A 74 -4.10 -56.91 11.99
CA LEU A 74 -5.33 -56.52 12.70
C LEU A 74 -5.09 -55.86 14.07
N TRP A 75 -6.10 -55.12 14.53
CA TRP A 75 -6.32 -54.70 15.93
C TRP A 75 -6.13 -55.84 16.94
N PRO A 76 -5.77 -55.49 18.19
CA PRO A 76 -6.80 -55.55 19.23
C PRO A 76 -6.93 -54.27 20.08
N LEU A 77 -8.08 -54.14 20.74
CA LEU A 77 -8.37 -53.05 21.67
C LEU A 77 -7.51 -53.14 22.95
N CYS A 78 -6.87 -52.04 23.33
CA CYS A 78 -6.43 -51.80 24.71
C CYS A 78 -7.21 -50.61 25.28
N ALA A 79 -8.11 -50.89 26.22
CA ALA A 79 -8.78 -49.86 27.00
C ALA A 79 -7.83 -49.30 28.06
N THR A 80 -7.09 -48.24 27.71
CA THR A 80 -6.24 -47.52 28.68
C THR A 80 -7.13 -46.69 29.59
N ALA A 81 -7.12 -46.97 30.88
CA ALA A 81 -7.87 -46.20 31.86
C ALA A 81 -7.34 -44.76 31.94
N CYS A 82 -8.16 -43.77 31.59
CA CYS A 82 -7.84 -42.37 31.79
C CYS A 82 -7.85 -42.04 33.28
N THR A 83 -6.68 -42.07 33.93
CA THR A 83 -6.51 -41.47 35.26
C THR A 83 -6.65 -39.96 35.16
N LEU A 84 -7.81 -39.44 35.55
CA LEU A 84 -8.05 -38.00 35.77
C LEU A 84 -7.22 -37.52 36.97
N GLN A 85 -5.92 -37.34 36.77
CA GLN A 85 -5.02 -36.79 37.76
C GLN A 85 -5.13 -35.26 37.76
N ALA A 86 -6.09 -34.76 38.54
CA ALA A 86 -6.23 -33.33 38.81
C ALA A 86 -5.07 -32.85 39.71
N CYS A 87 -3.99 -32.38 39.09
CA CYS A 87 -2.94 -31.61 39.75
C CYS A 87 -2.98 -30.17 39.23
N GLY A 88 -3.09 -29.20 40.14
CA GLY A 88 -3.40 -27.81 39.78
C GLY A 88 -2.18 -26.97 39.40
N GLY A 89 -2.46 -25.75 38.93
CA GLY A 89 -1.56 -24.61 39.15
C GLY A 89 -0.29 -24.52 38.30
N GLY A 90 -0.29 -25.04 37.06
CA GLY A 90 0.80 -24.81 36.11
C GLY A 90 0.24 -24.63 34.70
N GLY A 91 0.29 -23.41 34.16
CA GLY A 91 -0.26 -23.09 32.85
C GLY A 91 0.53 -23.74 31.71
N THR A 92 0.15 -24.95 31.29
CA THR A 92 0.67 -25.67 30.13
C THR A 92 0.03 -25.26 28.80
N GLY A 93 -0.65 -24.11 28.78
CA GLY A 93 -1.11 -23.50 27.53
C GLY A 93 0.06 -23.14 26.62
N PRO A 94 -0.17 -22.98 25.29
CA PRO A 94 0.84 -22.44 24.39
C PRO A 94 1.39 -21.12 24.95
N ALA A 95 2.71 -20.92 24.85
CA ALA A 95 3.31 -19.65 25.24
C ALA A 95 2.61 -18.50 24.47
N PRO A 96 2.27 -17.37 25.13
CA PRO A 96 1.57 -16.28 24.47
C PRO A 96 2.28 -15.82 23.20
N ALA A 97 1.51 -15.53 22.15
CA ALA A 97 2.06 -15.07 20.88
C ALA A 97 2.91 -13.81 21.07
N LYS A 98 4.01 -13.71 20.34
CA LYS A 98 4.88 -12.54 20.28
C LYS A 98 5.42 -12.38 18.87
N LEU A 99 5.68 -11.13 18.49
CA LEU A 99 6.48 -10.82 17.30
C LEU A 99 7.96 -11.10 17.61
N ALA A 100 8.66 -11.76 16.68
CA ALA A 100 10.09 -12.05 16.82
C ALA A 100 10.94 -10.77 16.77
N ASN A 101 10.55 -9.80 15.94
CA ASN A 101 11.19 -8.48 15.89
C ASN A 101 10.17 -7.39 15.47
N PRO A 102 9.40 -6.82 16.41
CA PRO A 102 8.34 -5.85 16.10
C PRO A 102 8.84 -4.61 15.36
N ALA A 103 10.08 -4.18 15.64
CA ALA A 103 10.69 -3.03 14.97
C ALA A 103 10.99 -3.31 13.48
N ASN A 104 11.45 -4.53 13.15
CA ASN A 104 11.64 -4.95 11.77
C ASN A 104 10.29 -5.10 11.05
N THR A 105 9.31 -5.75 11.68
CA THR A 105 7.94 -5.87 11.14
C THR A 105 7.36 -4.50 10.82
N ALA A 106 7.49 -3.51 11.72
CA ALA A 106 7.04 -2.15 11.48
C ALA A 106 7.76 -1.47 10.29
N ALA A 107 9.09 -1.64 10.17
CA ALA A 107 9.87 -1.08 9.08
C ALA A 107 9.51 -1.70 7.71
N GLN A 108 9.31 -3.02 7.67
CA GLN A 108 8.85 -3.72 6.48
C GLN A 108 7.48 -3.23 6.01
N LEU A 109 6.50 -3.15 6.93
CA LEU A 109 5.16 -2.63 6.67
C LEU A 109 5.17 -1.17 6.18
N GLN A 110 6.06 -0.33 6.71
CA GLN A 110 6.23 1.05 6.25
C GLN A 110 6.80 1.11 4.82
N SER A 111 7.70 0.19 4.44
CA SER A 111 8.30 0.16 3.10
C SER A 111 7.28 -0.12 1.97
N VAL A 112 6.18 -0.82 2.28
CA VAL A 112 5.04 -1.04 1.35
C VAL A 112 4.41 0.29 0.91
N SER A 113 4.50 1.34 1.74
CA SER A 113 3.97 2.68 1.42
C SER A 113 5.00 3.64 0.81
N ALA A 114 6.26 3.22 0.62
CA ALA A 114 7.33 4.11 0.17
C ALA A 114 7.20 4.55 -1.31
N PRO A 115 6.86 3.68 -2.29
CA PRO A 115 6.75 4.08 -3.70
C PRO A 115 5.71 5.18 -3.97
N THR A 116 4.53 5.07 -3.35
CA THR A 116 3.44 6.04 -3.52
C THR A 116 3.68 7.37 -2.81
N ALA A 117 4.66 7.43 -1.90
CA ALA A 117 5.10 8.67 -1.27
C ALA A 117 6.05 9.52 -2.15
N THR A 118 6.46 9.04 -3.33
CA THR A 118 7.35 9.80 -4.22
C THR A 118 6.64 10.94 -4.96
N GLY A 119 7.36 12.03 -5.23
CA GLY A 119 6.80 13.18 -5.96
C GLY A 119 6.33 12.84 -7.38
N THR A 120 6.94 11.84 -8.03
CA THR A 120 6.51 11.30 -9.33
C THR A 120 5.15 10.62 -9.21
N PHE A 121 4.94 9.78 -8.19
CA PHE A 121 3.64 9.15 -7.92
C PHE A 121 2.54 10.16 -7.55
N GLN A 122 2.89 11.18 -6.75
CA GLN A 122 1.97 12.25 -6.38
C GLN A 122 1.53 13.08 -7.61
N SER A 123 2.46 13.39 -8.53
CA SER A 123 2.16 14.05 -9.79
C SER A 123 1.27 13.18 -10.70
N PHE A 124 1.56 11.88 -10.79
CA PHE A 124 0.73 10.90 -11.49
C PHE A 124 -0.70 10.82 -10.92
N ALA A 125 -0.86 10.77 -9.60
CA ALA A 125 -2.17 10.75 -8.95
C ALA A 125 -3.03 11.99 -9.27
N VAL A 126 -2.39 13.17 -9.34
CA VAL A 126 -3.05 14.43 -9.75
C VAL A 126 -3.40 14.46 -11.24
N LEU A 127 -2.62 13.77 -12.07
CA LEU A 127 -2.82 13.68 -13.52
C LEU A 127 -3.99 12.78 -13.94
N LEU A 128 -4.38 11.78 -13.15
CA LEU A 128 -5.39 10.76 -13.52
C LEU A 128 -6.65 11.32 -14.23
N PRO A 129 -7.34 12.38 -13.75
CA PRO A 129 -8.56 12.88 -14.40
C PRO A 129 -8.31 13.53 -15.77
N GLN A 130 -7.05 13.78 -16.14
CA GLN A 130 -6.65 14.43 -17.39
C GLN A 130 -6.37 13.44 -18.52
N PHE A 131 -6.36 12.12 -18.25
CA PHE A 131 -6.21 11.11 -19.30
C PHE A 131 -7.37 11.12 -20.30
N ALA A 132 -8.53 11.66 -19.91
CA ALA A 132 -9.62 12.08 -20.80
C ALA A 132 -9.15 12.86 -22.05
N ALA A 133 -8.09 13.66 -21.94
CA ALA A 133 -7.53 14.42 -23.06
C ALA A 133 -6.92 13.53 -24.18
N ALA A 134 -6.64 12.26 -23.90
CA ALA A 134 -6.20 11.27 -24.89
C ALA A 134 -7.35 10.64 -25.71
N GLY A 135 -8.61 10.96 -25.40
CA GLY A 135 -9.75 10.69 -26.27
C GLY A 135 -10.49 9.37 -26.00
N SER A 136 -11.20 9.30 -24.88
CA SER A 136 -12.14 8.23 -24.52
C SER A 136 -13.38 8.83 -23.83
N ALA A 137 -14.51 8.12 -23.86
CA ALA A 137 -15.71 8.50 -23.10
C ALA A 137 -15.41 8.43 -21.59
N SER A 138 -15.04 9.56 -21.01
CA SER A 138 -14.43 9.60 -19.68
C SER A 138 -15.48 9.43 -18.60
N LEU A 139 -15.33 8.41 -17.75
CA LEU A 139 -16.07 8.37 -16.49
C LEU A 139 -15.53 9.45 -15.56
N ALA A 140 -16.42 10.30 -15.05
CA ALA A 140 -16.08 11.39 -14.14
C ALA A 140 -15.86 10.83 -12.72
N ILE A 141 -14.69 10.25 -12.48
CA ILE A 141 -14.32 9.72 -11.17
C ILE A 141 -13.92 10.87 -10.25
N GLY A 142 -14.38 10.82 -9.01
CA GLY A 142 -14.10 11.84 -7.98
C GLY A 142 -12.60 11.96 -7.67
N ALA A 143 -12.22 13.12 -7.11
CA ALA A 143 -10.83 13.52 -6.91
C ALA A 143 -9.93 12.46 -6.22
N PRO A 144 -8.62 12.41 -6.55
CA PRO A 144 -7.70 11.39 -6.04
C PRO A 144 -7.54 11.40 -4.52
N VAL A 145 -7.35 10.21 -3.96
CA VAL A 145 -7.35 9.97 -2.51
C VAL A 145 -6.09 10.55 -1.83
N VAL A 146 -6.29 11.50 -0.91
CA VAL A 146 -5.27 11.98 0.04
C VAL A 146 -5.68 11.56 1.45
N VAL A 147 -4.89 10.66 2.07
CA VAL A 147 -5.29 9.94 3.29
C VAL A 147 -5.04 10.75 4.58
N ALA A 148 -6.07 10.80 5.44
CA ALA A 148 -5.96 11.12 6.87
C ALA A 148 -6.80 10.12 7.69
N PRO A 149 -6.29 9.52 8.77
CA PRO A 149 -6.95 8.42 9.47
C PRO A 149 -8.27 8.86 10.13
N GLY A 150 -9.32 8.04 9.99
CA GLY A 150 -10.68 8.33 10.47
C GLY A 150 -11.60 8.75 9.32
N PRO A 151 -11.66 10.04 8.94
CA PRO A 151 -12.52 10.54 7.85
C PRO A 151 -12.25 9.85 6.50
N ALA A 152 -11.02 9.40 6.24
CA ALA A 152 -10.68 8.75 4.98
C ALA A 152 -11.45 7.46 4.70
N LEU A 153 -11.96 6.71 5.70
CA LEU A 153 -12.71 5.47 5.44
C LEU A 153 -14.11 5.76 4.87
N ALA A 154 -14.80 6.78 5.39
CA ALA A 154 -16.08 7.22 4.83
C ALA A 154 -15.90 7.89 3.45
N TRP A 155 -14.79 8.59 3.23
CA TRP A 155 -14.47 9.20 1.92
C TRP A 155 -13.99 8.16 0.89
N SER A 156 -13.25 7.13 1.29
CA SER A 156 -12.86 6.04 0.40
C SER A 156 -14.06 5.23 -0.07
N ALA A 157 -15.13 5.11 0.75
CA ALA A 157 -16.38 4.48 0.32
C ALA A 157 -17.04 5.21 -0.86
N ALA A 158 -17.04 6.54 -0.87
CA ALA A 158 -17.59 7.33 -1.97
C ALA A 158 -16.77 7.18 -3.27
N ALA A 159 -15.43 7.21 -3.17
CA ALA A 159 -14.55 6.91 -4.30
C ALA A 159 -14.75 5.47 -4.82
N THR A 160 -14.91 4.52 -3.90
CA THR A 160 -15.17 3.11 -4.22
C THR A 160 -16.50 2.90 -4.93
N ALA A 161 -17.53 3.68 -4.60
CA ALA A 161 -18.82 3.60 -5.29
C ALA A 161 -18.72 3.97 -6.79
N ALA A 162 -17.90 4.97 -7.14
CA ALA A 162 -17.67 5.35 -8.55
C ALA A 162 -16.91 4.26 -9.32
N LEU A 163 -15.83 3.70 -8.74
CA LEU A 163 -15.10 2.56 -9.31
C LEU A 163 -16.03 1.35 -9.51
N ARG A 164 -16.83 1.04 -8.49
CA ARG A 164 -17.79 -0.07 -8.51
C ARG A 164 -18.78 0.06 -9.66
N GLU A 165 -19.29 1.26 -9.92
CA GLU A 165 -20.20 1.54 -11.05
C GLU A 165 -19.49 1.49 -12.39
N ALA A 166 -18.27 2.01 -12.49
CA ALA A 166 -17.44 1.93 -13.69
C ALA A 166 -17.20 0.47 -14.12
N LEU A 167 -16.66 -0.36 -13.20
CA LEU A 167 -16.35 -1.76 -13.46
C LEU A 167 -17.59 -2.60 -13.78
N ALA A 168 -18.71 -2.35 -13.10
CA ALA A 168 -19.95 -3.08 -13.32
C ALA A 168 -20.68 -2.65 -14.61
N GLY A 169 -20.38 -1.47 -15.15
CA GLY A 169 -21.33 -0.72 -15.98
C GLY A 169 -21.18 -0.81 -17.50
N GLN A 170 -19.97 -1.03 -18.05
CA GLN A 170 -19.74 -0.80 -19.50
C GLN A 170 -19.06 -1.96 -20.26
N PRO A 171 -19.44 -2.20 -21.53
CA PRO A 171 -18.65 -2.98 -22.47
C PRO A 171 -17.40 -2.20 -22.90
N ILE A 172 -16.35 -2.94 -23.28
CA ILE A 172 -15.01 -2.39 -23.57
C ILE A 172 -14.85 -2.23 -25.08
N GLU A 173 -14.24 -1.13 -25.52
CA GLU A 173 -13.85 -0.96 -26.92
C GLU A 173 -12.54 -1.72 -27.23
N ALA A 174 -12.39 -2.22 -28.45
CA ALA A 174 -11.24 -3.06 -28.84
C ALA A 174 -9.91 -2.30 -29.00
N ALA A 175 -9.93 -0.96 -28.93
CA ALA A 175 -8.76 -0.09 -29.00
C ALA A 175 -8.85 0.98 -27.91
N ILE A 176 -7.78 1.16 -27.14
CA ILE A 176 -7.79 2.05 -25.96
C ILE A 176 -7.57 3.52 -26.35
N PHE A 177 -6.81 3.75 -27.43
CA PHE A 177 -6.51 5.10 -27.93
C PHE A 177 -6.94 5.24 -29.39
N PRO A 178 -7.63 6.34 -29.76
CA PRO A 178 -7.90 6.66 -31.15
C PRO A 178 -6.62 7.01 -31.91
N ASP A 179 -6.58 6.76 -33.21
CA ASP A 179 -5.40 7.01 -34.06
C ASP A 179 -4.96 8.49 -34.08
N THR A 180 -5.86 9.41 -33.76
CA THR A 180 -5.56 10.84 -33.61
C THR A 180 -4.71 11.16 -32.38
N ALA A 181 -4.79 10.34 -31.33
CA ALA A 181 -4.06 10.49 -30.07
C ALA A 181 -2.78 9.64 -30.02
N ARG A 182 -2.70 8.53 -30.76
CA ARG A 182 -1.52 7.66 -30.80
C ARG A 182 -0.24 8.42 -31.22
N GLY A 183 0.86 8.14 -30.53
CA GLY A 183 2.15 8.80 -30.74
C GLY A 183 2.21 10.28 -30.29
N LYS A 184 1.22 10.78 -29.52
CA LYS A 184 1.23 12.17 -29.03
C LYS A 184 1.77 12.29 -27.61
N THR A 185 2.51 13.37 -27.38
CA THR A 185 2.90 13.83 -26.04
C THR A 185 1.96 14.95 -25.58
N PHE A 186 1.48 14.85 -24.36
CA PHE A 186 0.63 15.82 -23.68
C PHE A 186 1.45 16.58 -22.63
N VAL A 187 1.30 17.90 -22.62
CA VAL A 187 1.98 18.83 -21.70
C VAL A 187 0.95 19.66 -20.95
N TRP A 188 1.29 20.12 -19.74
CA TRP A 188 0.39 20.96 -18.97
C TRP A 188 0.37 22.39 -19.53
N ASP A 189 -0.78 22.84 -20.01
CA ASP A 189 -0.97 24.25 -20.35
C ASP A 189 -1.32 25.06 -19.10
N THR A 190 -0.47 26.05 -18.82
CA THR A 190 -0.63 26.96 -17.69
C THR A 190 -1.72 28.02 -17.90
N ILE A 191 -2.23 28.21 -19.12
CA ILE A 191 -3.33 29.14 -19.40
C ILE A 191 -4.67 28.43 -19.14
N SER A 192 -4.94 27.33 -19.85
CA SER A 192 -6.19 26.58 -19.75
C SER A 192 -6.25 25.57 -18.60
N SER A 193 -5.16 25.40 -17.84
CA SER A 193 -5.07 24.53 -16.65
C SER A 193 -5.52 23.08 -16.91
N ARG A 194 -5.05 22.52 -18.02
CA ARG A 194 -5.29 21.15 -18.46
C ARG A 194 -4.11 20.64 -19.27
N TYR A 195 -4.07 19.34 -19.53
CA TYR A 195 -3.13 18.79 -20.52
C TYR A 195 -3.58 19.07 -21.96
N VAL A 196 -2.63 19.41 -22.82
CA VAL A 196 -2.82 19.67 -24.25
C VAL A 196 -1.76 18.94 -25.08
N VAL A 197 -2.09 18.63 -26.34
CA VAL A 197 -1.15 17.99 -27.29
C VAL A 197 0.03 18.93 -27.57
N SER A 198 1.23 18.35 -27.63
CA SER A 198 2.50 19.01 -27.90
C SER A 198 3.23 18.35 -29.07
N THR A 199 4.23 19.05 -29.62
CA THR A 199 5.20 18.53 -30.59
C THR A 199 6.36 17.78 -29.94
N ALA A 200 6.40 17.67 -28.61
CA ALA A 200 7.43 16.93 -27.88
C ALA A 200 7.48 15.45 -28.31
N ALA A 201 8.68 14.98 -28.68
CA ALA A 201 8.89 13.62 -29.21
C ALA A 201 8.98 12.54 -28.12
N GLY A 202 8.92 11.28 -28.54
CA GLY A 202 9.23 10.11 -27.72
C GLY A 202 8.03 9.37 -27.12
N ALA A 203 6.79 9.82 -27.39
CA ALA A 203 5.59 9.06 -27.03
C ALA A 203 5.54 7.70 -27.77
N PRO A 204 4.97 6.65 -27.15
CA PRO A 204 4.82 5.33 -27.80
C PRO A 204 3.94 5.38 -29.05
N ALA A 205 4.31 4.65 -30.11
CA ALA A 205 3.54 4.62 -31.36
C ALA A 205 2.12 4.04 -31.20
N ASN A 206 1.94 3.09 -30.29
CA ASN A 206 0.67 2.47 -29.90
C ASN A 206 0.05 3.10 -28.64
N GLY A 207 0.40 4.34 -28.32
CA GLY A 207 0.08 4.91 -27.01
C GLY A 207 0.21 6.43 -26.94
N VAL A 208 0.24 6.94 -25.72
CA VAL A 208 0.34 8.37 -25.41
C VAL A 208 1.35 8.60 -24.28
N ARG A 209 1.95 9.79 -24.26
CA ARG A 209 2.83 10.24 -23.17
C ARG A 209 2.23 11.47 -22.49
N PHE A 210 2.24 11.53 -21.17
CA PHE A 210 1.95 12.75 -20.40
C PHE A 210 3.20 13.16 -19.62
N LEU A 211 3.65 14.41 -19.74
CA LEU A 211 4.80 14.90 -18.96
C LEU A 211 4.37 15.18 -17.51
N LEU A 212 5.12 14.68 -16.54
CA LEU A 212 4.87 14.88 -15.12
C LEU A 212 5.61 16.12 -14.60
N TYR A 213 4.92 16.93 -13.81
CA TYR A 213 5.46 18.18 -13.26
C TYR A 213 5.41 18.18 -11.72
N ALA A 214 6.34 18.92 -11.10
CA ALA A 214 6.37 19.10 -9.65
C ALA A 214 5.07 19.78 -9.16
N ILE A 215 4.36 19.13 -8.25
CA ILE A 215 3.21 19.71 -7.53
C ILE A 215 3.63 20.22 -6.15
N GLN A 216 2.88 21.16 -5.59
CA GLN A 216 2.99 21.51 -4.18
C GLN A 216 2.19 20.51 -3.33
N PRO A 217 2.51 20.36 -2.03
CA PRO A 217 1.67 19.60 -1.12
C PRO A 217 0.24 20.15 -1.14
N PHE A 218 -0.75 19.25 -1.25
CA PHE A 218 -2.18 19.55 -1.29
C PHE A 218 -2.70 20.32 -2.52
N THR A 219 -1.88 20.57 -3.56
CA THR A 219 -2.35 21.17 -4.81
C THR A 219 -2.70 20.12 -5.86
N THR A 220 -3.86 20.28 -6.51
CA THR A 220 -4.32 19.46 -7.65
C THR A 220 -3.83 19.97 -9.00
N VAL A 221 -2.83 20.86 -9.03
CA VAL A 221 -2.23 21.41 -10.25
C VAL A 221 -0.70 21.52 -10.11
N PRO A 222 0.06 21.46 -11.22
CA PRO A 222 1.49 21.74 -11.24
C PRO A 222 1.88 23.11 -10.64
N THR A 223 3.03 23.14 -9.97
CA THR A 223 3.66 24.35 -9.44
C THR A 223 4.07 25.29 -10.58
N ARG A 224 4.06 26.60 -10.32
CA ARG A 224 4.55 27.62 -11.26
C ARG A 224 5.86 28.25 -10.72
N PRO A 225 6.90 28.42 -11.56
CA PRO A 225 7.02 27.96 -12.94
C PRO A 225 7.03 26.43 -13.05
N LEU A 226 6.63 25.89 -14.21
CA LEU A 226 6.61 24.45 -14.44
C LEU A 226 8.00 23.85 -14.32
N SER A 227 8.12 22.80 -13.51
CA SER A 227 9.32 21.99 -13.38
C SER A 227 8.98 20.55 -13.73
N MET A 228 9.48 20.05 -14.87
CA MET A 228 9.27 18.67 -15.30
C MET A 228 10.07 17.72 -14.41
N ILE A 229 9.41 16.70 -13.87
CA ILE A 229 10.02 15.70 -13.00
C ILE A 229 10.03 14.29 -13.60
N GLY A 230 9.31 14.07 -14.69
CA GLY A 230 9.19 12.77 -15.34
C GLY A 230 8.17 12.76 -16.45
N TYR A 231 7.69 11.56 -16.79
CA TYR A 231 6.54 11.33 -17.66
C TYR A 231 5.85 10.01 -17.28
N VAL A 232 4.61 9.86 -17.73
CA VAL A 232 3.93 8.56 -17.80
C VAL A 232 3.64 8.23 -19.25
N ASP A 233 3.99 7.01 -19.64
CA ASP A 233 3.59 6.40 -20.91
C ASP A 233 2.43 5.45 -20.67
N LEU A 234 1.40 5.58 -21.50
CA LEU A 234 0.24 4.69 -21.55
C LEU A 234 0.25 4.02 -22.92
N THR A 235 0.13 2.69 -22.95
CA THR A 235 0.29 1.88 -24.17
C THR A 235 -0.87 0.91 -24.35
N ASP A 236 -1.41 0.86 -25.57
CA ASP A 236 -2.41 -0.14 -25.96
C ASP A 236 -1.69 -1.45 -26.28
N GLN A 237 -1.83 -2.43 -25.38
CA GLN A 237 -1.26 -3.77 -25.46
C GLN A 237 -2.36 -4.82 -25.70
N SER A 238 -3.54 -4.37 -26.13
CA SER A 238 -4.74 -5.19 -26.25
C SER A 238 -4.58 -6.33 -27.27
N SER A 239 -5.34 -7.38 -27.03
CA SER A 239 -5.43 -8.58 -27.86
C SER A 239 -6.90 -8.88 -28.17
N PRO A 240 -7.22 -9.73 -29.16
CA PRO A 240 -8.61 -10.10 -29.46
C PRO A 240 -9.39 -10.70 -28.28
N SER A 241 -8.72 -11.18 -27.23
CA SER A 241 -9.31 -11.80 -26.04
C SER A 241 -9.28 -10.94 -24.77
N ALA A 242 -8.50 -9.85 -24.73
CA ALA A 242 -8.39 -8.97 -23.57
C ALA A 242 -7.94 -7.56 -23.97
N ALA A 243 -8.62 -6.55 -23.43
CA ALA A 243 -8.13 -5.18 -23.47
C ALA A 243 -7.01 -5.03 -22.42
N VAL A 244 -5.86 -4.48 -22.81
CA VAL A 244 -4.68 -4.39 -21.93
C VAL A 244 -4.03 -3.02 -22.04
N LEU A 245 -4.04 -2.27 -20.94
CA LEU A 245 -3.35 -0.99 -20.79
C LEU A 245 -2.02 -1.20 -20.09
N GLY A 246 -0.91 -0.98 -20.81
CA GLY A 246 0.42 -0.90 -20.19
C GLY A 246 0.74 0.50 -19.72
N VAL A 247 1.15 0.65 -18.46
CA VAL A 247 1.49 1.92 -17.82
C VAL A 247 2.96 1.90 -17.37
N ALA A 248 3.73 2.91 -17.77
CA ALA A 248 5.11 3.10 -17.31
C ALA A 248 5.31 4.53 -16.77
N ILE A 249 5.73 4.65 -15.51
CA ILE A 249 6.01 5.95 -14.86
C ILE A 249 7.52 6.11 -14.72
N VAL A 250 8.08 7.14 -15.35
CA VAL A 250 9.53 7.40 -15.41
C VAL A 250 9.84 8.76 -14.83
N GLY A 251 10.73 8.82 -13.85
CA GLY A 251 11.26 10.08 -13.29
C GLY A 251 12.56 10.49 -13.99
N THR A 252 12.75 11.79 -14.20
CA THR A 252 13.86 12.38 -14.97
C THR A 252 14.67 13.42 -14.18
N THR A 253 14.48 13.52 -12.86
CA THR A 253 15.20 14.45 -11.98
C THR A 253 16.58 13.95 -11.54
N GLY A 254 16.86 12.67 -11.72
CA GLY A 254 18.16 12.06 -11.46
C GLY A 254 19.16 12.23 -12.61
N PRO A 255 20.43 11.81 -12.44
CA PRO A 255 21.43 11.85 -13.51
C PRO A 255 21.11 10.91 -14.69
N THR A 256 20.26 9.91 -14.45
CA THR A 256 19.68 9.00 -15.44
C THR A 256 18.17 8.87 -15.18
N PRO A 257 17.33 8.71 -16.21
CA PRO A 257 15.92 8.37 -16.01
C PRO A 257 15.77 7.08 -15.20
N ALA A 258 14.77 7.03 -14.32
CA ALA A 258 14.47 5.88 -13.47
C ALA A 258 12.98 5.51 -13.56
N THR A 259 12.69 4.23 -13.74
CA THR A 259 11.31 3.71 -13.81
C THR A 259 10.76 3.51 -12.40
N TYR A 260 9.80 4.35 -12.01
CA TYR A 260 9.09 4.30 -10.72
C TYR A 260 7.89 3.35 -10.76
N ALA A 261 7.33 3.05 -11.93
CA ALA A 261 6.36 1.98 -12.11
C ALA A 261 6.43 1.39 -13.52
N SER A 262 6.16 0.10 -13.65
CA SER A 262 5.83 -0.54 -14.92
C SER A 262 4.87 -1.68 -14.66
N TYR A 263 3.64 -1.56 -15.15
CA TYR A 263 2.57 -2.53 -14.90
C TYR A 263 1.57 -2.55 -16.05
N SER A 264 0.80 -3.62 -16.14
CA SER A 264 -0.34 -3.75 -17.04
C SER A 264 -1.64 -3.85 -16.24
N ILE A 265 -2.69 -3.26 -16.79
CA ILE A 265 -4.08 -3.45 -16.36
C ILE A 265 -4.75 -4.22 -17.50
N SER A 266 -5.36 -5.36 -17.21
CA SER A 266 -5.96 -6.26 -18.20
C SER A 266 -7.38 -6.63 -17.81
N ARG A 267 -8.31 -6.51 -18.77
CA ARG A 267 -9.69 -6.96 -18.64
C ARG A 267 -10.09 -7.88 -19.80
N PRO A 268 -10.54 -9.11 -19.52
CA PRO A 268 -10.99 -10.03 -20.57
C PRO A 268 -12.18 -9.48 -21.36
N VAL A 269 -12.15 -9.65 -22.68
CA VAL A 269 -13.27 -9.29 -23.56
C VAL A 269 -14.47 -10.16 -23.22
N GLY A 270 -15.67 -9.55 -23.14
CA GLY A 270 -16.91 -10.23 -22.81
C GLY A 270 -17.16 -10.45 -21.31
N GLN A 271 -16.26 -10.02 -20.41
CA GLN A 271 -16.52 -9.99 -18.97
C GLN A 271 -16.84 -8.58 -18.47
N SER A 272 -17.97 -8.44 -17.77
CA SER A 272 -18.27 -7.30 -16.90
C SER A 272 -17.65 -7.51 -15.52
N ALA A 273 -17.24 -6.41 -14.89
CA ALA A 273 -16.90 -6.34 -13.46
C ALA A 273 -15.67 -7.10 -12.93
N GLY A 274 -14.70 -7.48 -13.78
CA GLY A 274 -13.41 -8.03 -13.35
C GLY A 274 -12.22 -7.36 -14.03
N VAL A 275 -11.21 -6.93 -13.28
CA VAL A 275 -9.95 -6.35 -13.78
C VAL A 275 -8.76 -7.03 -13.10
N SER A 276 -7.69 -7.24 -13.85
CA SER A 276 -6.40 -7.73 -13.32
C SER A 276 -5.32 -6.67 -13.48
N LEU A 277 -4.41 -6.59 -12.52
CA LEU A 277 -3.27 -5.67 -12.52
C LEU A 277 -2.01 -6.46 -12.18
N ALA A 278 -0.92 -6.27 -12.93
CA ALA A 278 0.35 -6.96 -12.70
C ALA A 278 1.55 -6.11 -13.07
N GLY A 279 2.58 -6.09 -12.24
CA GLY A 279 3.83 -5.37 -12.54
C GLY A 279 4.57 -4.95 -11.28
N PHE A 280 5.21 -3.78 -11.31
CA PHE A 280 5.92 -3.24 -10.15
C PHE A 280 5.73 -1.73 -9.96
N VAL A 281 5.90 -1.31 -8.70
CA VAL A 281 6.13 0.09 -8.31
C VAL A 281 7.39 0.21 -7.46
N SER A 282 8.05 1.36 -7.49
CA SER A 282 9.32 1.59 -6.79
C SER A 282 9.48 3.06 -6.38
N ASP A 283 10.26 3.32 -5.33
CA ASP A 283 10.79 4.66 -4.99
C ASP A 283 12.22 4.90 -5.52
N GLY A 284 12.77 3.96 -6.29
CA GLY A 284 14.17 3.92 -6.72
C GLY A 284 15.11 3.16 -5.78
N VAL A 285 14.62 2.64 -4.65
CA VAL A 285 15.37 1.84 -3.66
C VAL A 285 14.61 0.56 -3.29
N THR A 286 13.36 0.72 -2.85
CA THR A 286 12.38 -0.33 -2.61
C THR A 286 11.64 -0.59 -3.92
N ARG A 287 11.50 -1.85 -4.31
CA ARG A 287 10.61 -2.31 -5.39
C ARG A 287 9.56 -3.23 -4.78
N LEU A 288 8.31 -2.97 -5.12
CA LEU A 288 7.17 -3.81 -4.81
C LEU A 288 6.73 -4.43 -6.13
N ASP A 289 6.95 -5.73 -6.28
CA ASP A 289 6.36 -6.51 -7.36
C ASP A 289 4.96 -6.92 -6.92
N LEU A 290 3.93 -6.60 -7.69
CA LEU A 290 2.54 -6.80 -7.29
C LEU A 290 1.68 -7.42 -8.38
N THR A 291 0.70 -8.21 -7.94
CA THR A 291 -0.43 -8.64 -8.75
C THR A 291 -1.70 -8.41 -7.96
N SER A 292 -2.77 -7.98 -8.63
CA SER A 292 -4.08 -7.80 -8.03
C SER A 292 -5.19 -8.22 -8.98
N ALA A 293 -6.24 -8.83 -8.45
CA ALA A 293 -7.51 -9.04 -9.12
C ALA A 293 -8.56 -8.18 -8.42
N LEU A 294 -9.23 -7.32 -9.17
CA LEU A 294 -10.36 -6.51 -8.70
C LEU A 294 -11.65 -7.09 -9.27
N THR A 295 -12.63 -7.33 -8.42
CA THR A 295 -13.98 -7.77 -8.79
C THR A 295 -15.02 -6.81 -8.22
N ALA A 296 -15.97 -6.37 -9.04
CA ALA A 296 -17.06 -5.47 -8.63
C ALA A 296 -18.44 -6.13 -8.79
N THR A 297 -19.41 -5.61 -8.05
CA THR A 297 -20.85 -5.87 -8.22
C THR A 297 -21.59 -4.54 -8.02
N LEU A 298 -22.92 -4.50 -8.14
CA LEU A 298 -23.67 -3.27 -7.81
C LEU A 298 -23.61 -2.86 -6.34
N THR A 299 -23.07 -3.69 -5.43
CA THR A 299 -23.04 -3.41 -3.99
C THR A 299 -21.69 -3.63 -3.31
N ALA A 300 -20.70 -4.18 -4.01
CA ALA A 300 -19.37 -4.46 -3.47
C ALA A 300 -18.25 -4.23 -4.48
N LEU A 301 -17.07 -3.91 -3.97
CA LEU A 301 -15.78 -4.04 -4.65
C LEU A 301 -14.90 -4.94 -3.79
N THR A 302 -14.17 -5.87 -4.40
CA THR A 302 -13.16 -6.70 -3.74
C THR A 302 -11.86 -6.64 -4.53
N ALA A 303 -10.73 -6.55 -3.84
CA ALA A 303 -9.39 -6.68 -4.40
C ALA A 303 -8.65 -7.83 -3.70
N GLN A 304 -8.14 -8.79 -4.46
CA GLN A 304 -7.19 -9.80 -4.01
C GLN A 304 -5.80 -9.43 -4.52
N THR A 305 -4.90 -9.06 -3.63
CA THR A 305 -3.58 -8.49 -3.97
C THR A 305 -2.47 -9.30 -3.32
N THR A 306 -1.43 -9.62 -4.08
CA THR A 306 -0.15 -10.09 -3.54
C THR A 306 0.96 -9.10 -3.86
N VAL A 307 1.90 -8.92 -2.93
CA VAL A 307 3.07 -8.06 -3.09
C VAL A 307 4.33 -8.76 -2.59
N ASP A 308 5.37 -8.77 -3.40
CA ASP A 308 6.70 -9.23 -3.04
C ASP A 308 7.69 -8.07 -2.96
N VAL A 309 8.47 -8.05 -1.88
CA VAL A 309 9.60 -7.12 -1.69
C VAL A 309 10.86 -7.96 -1.60
N ALA A 310 11.30 -8.48 -2.75
CA ALA A 310 12.36 -9.49 -2.84
C ALA A 310 13.65 -9.09 -2.08
N ALA A 311 14.04 -7.80 -2.14
CA ALA A 311 15.21 -7.26 -1.44
C ALA A 311 15.11 -7.31 0.10
N GLN A 312 13.92 -7.53 0.66
CA GLN A 312 13.65 -7.63 2.10
C GLN A 312 13.17 -9.02 2.52
N GLY A 313 12.96 -9.96 1.58
CA GLY A 313 12.37 -11.27 1.87
C GLY A 313 10.94 -11.20 2.44
N VAL A 314 10.18 -10.16 2.04
CA VAL A 314 8.80 -9.92 2.47
C VAL A 314 7.84 -10.37 1.38
N HIS A 315 6.85 -11.18 1.75
CA HIS A 315 5.68 -11.50 0.94
C HIS A 315 4.43 -10.99 1.66
N ILE A 316 3.50 -10.40 0.91
CA ILE A 316 2.21 -9.91 1.41
C ILE A 316 1.09 -10.52 0.57
N SER A 317 0.01 -10.91 1.24
CA SER A 317 -1.25 -11.27 0.62
C SER A 317 -2.38 -10.56 1.36
N GLU A 318 -3.20 -9.82 0.61
CA GLU A 318 -4.36 -9.08 1.09
C GLU A 318 -5.60 -9.42 0.27
N THR A 319 -6.70 -9.78 0.95
CA THR A 319 -8.04 -9.68 0.37
C THR A 319 -8.78 -8.57 1.09
N ALA A 320 -9.11 -7.49 0.39
CA ALA A 320 -9.84 -6.36 0.94
C ALA A 320 -11.14 -6.15 0.14
N SER A 321 -12.23 -5.83 0.83
CA SER A 321 -13.51 -5.51 0.20
C SER A 321 -14.21 -4.33 0.86
N VAL A 322 -14.96 -3.59 0.06
CA VAL A 322 -15.81 -2.48 0.47
C VAL A 322 -17.20 -2.78 -0.07
N SER A 323 -18.22 -2.80 0.79
CA SER A 323 -19.59 -3.16 0.40
C SER A 323 -20.64 -2.38 1.17
N GLY A 324 -21.81 -2.16 0.56
CA GLY A 324 -22.88 -1.32 1.10
C GLY A 324 -22.76 0.16 0.70
N THR A 325 -23.76 0.96 1.08
CA THR A 325 -23.94 2.36 0.62
C THR A 325 -24.15 3.34 1.77
N ALA A 326 -25.22 3.15 2.56
CA ALA A 326 -25.50 3.95 3.76
C ALA A 326 -24.66 3.48 4.97
N SER A 327 -24.56 2.16 5.14
CA SER A 327 -23.61 1.52 6.04
C SER A 327 -22.65 0.69 5.20
N VAL A 328 -21.37 0.99 5.31
CA VAL A 328 -20.30 0.46 4.46
C VAL A 328 -19.44 -0.49 5.28
N ALA A 329 -19.46 -1.77 4.92
CA ALA A 329 -18.58 -2.78 5.48
C ALA A 329 -17.26 -2.78 4.71
N VAL A 330 -16.17 -2.44 5.40
CA VAL A 330 -14.79 -2.58 4.92
C VAL A 330 -14.22 -3.84 5.58
N THR A 331 -14.02 -4.91 4.81
CA THR A 331 -13.41 -6.15 5.28
C THR A 331 -11.97 -6.21 4.79
N THR A 332 -11.05 -6.65 5.65
CA THR A 332 -9.65 -6.90 5.31
C THR A 332 -9.21 -8.26 5.82
N ASP A 333 -8.46 -8.95 4.98
CA ASP A 333 -7.68 -10.13 5.31
C ASP A 333 -6.25 -9.93 4.80
N PHE A 334 -5.46 -9.17 5.58
CA PHE A 334 -4.09 -8.81 5.25
C PHE A 334 -3.10 -9.73 5.99
N SER A 335 -2.07 -10.18 5.30
CA SER A 335 -0.97 -10.95 5.86
C SER A 335 0.37 -10.47 5.33
N LEU A 336 1.36 -10.38 6.23
CA LEU A 336 2.78 -10.20 5.91
C LEU A 336 3.53 -11.44 6.39
N THR A 337 4.36 -12.01 5.52
CA THR A 337 5.29 -13.09 5.83
C THR A 337 6.73 -12.64 5.59
N SER A 338 7.59 -12.81 6.58
CA SER A 338 9.01 -12.47 6.52
C SER A 338 9.81 -13.33 7.48
N GLY A 339 10.94 -13.88 7.02
CA GLY A 339 11.88 -14.61 7.89
C GLY A 339 11.29 -15.84 8.60
N GLY A 340 10.21 -16.42 8.07
CA GLY A 340 9.46 -17.52 8.68
C GLY A 340 8.40 -17.11 9.70
N GLU A 341 8.21 -15.81 9.95
CA GLU A 341 7.09 -15.28 10.73
C GLU A 341 5.99 -14.74 9.80
N THR A 342 4.74 -15.13 10.04
CA THR A 342 3.55 -14.58 9.39
C THR A 342 2.71 -13.80 10.40
N VAL A 343 2.49 -12.52 10.13
CA VAL A 343 1.60 -11.63 10.88
C VAL A 343 0.37 -11.37 10.03
N ARG A 344 -0.82 -11.75 10.52
CA ARG A 344 -2.08 -11.67 9.78
C ARG A 344 -3.14 -10.91 10.57
N SER A 345 -3.69 -9.86 9.97
CA SER A 345 -4.81 -9.06 10.48
C SER A 345 -6.06 -9.33 9.66
N ASN A 346 -7.12 -9.79 10.31
CA ASN A 346 -8.39 -10.16 9.70
C ASN A 346 -9.57 -9.54 10.45
N GLY A 347 -10.52 -8.94 9.73
CA GLY A 347 -11.77 -8.46 10.32
C GLY A 347 -12.54 -7.49 9.44
N THR A 348 -13.64 -6.97 9.99
CA THR A 348 -14.55 -6.04 9.32
C THR A 348 -14.75 -4.80 10.16
N VAL A 349 -14.72 -3.64 9.50
CA VAL A 349 -15.01 -2.33 10.06
C VAL A 349 -16.24 -1.78 9.35
N MET A 350 -17.24 -1.35 10.13
CA MET A 350 -18.42 -0.66 9.62
C MET A 350 -18.20 0.85 9.65
N ALA A 351 -18.49 1.53 8.55
CA ALA A 351 -18.56 2.98 8.46
C ALA A 351 -19.99 3.40 8.08
N ASP A 352 -20.64 4.20 8.92
CA ASP A 352 -21.92 4.84 8.61
C ASP A 352 -21.64 6.18 7.92
N THR A 353 -22.08 6.32 6.66
CA THR A 353 -21.81 7.50 5.85
C THR A 353 -22.70 8.69 6.21
N ALA A 354 -23.86 8.45 6.82
CA ALA A 354 -24.80 9.49 7.25
C ALA A 354 -24.38 10.09 8.61
N THR A 355 -24.08 9.25 9.61
CA THR A 355 -23.61 9.73 10.93
C THR A 355 -22.10 10.01 10.96
N ARG A 356 -21.36 9.61 9.91
CA ARG A 356 -19.88 9.66 9.83
C ARG A 356 -19.19 8.94 10.99
N THR A 357 -19.81 7.88 11.50
CA THR A 357 -19.23 7.03 12.54
C THR A 357 -18.50 5.84 11.93
N VAL A 358 -17.52 5.31 12.66
CA VAL A 358 -16.76 4.13 12.26
C VAL A 358 -16.53 3.25 13.47
N GLY A 359 -16.71 1.94 13.32
CA GLY A 359 -16.64 0.97 14.40
C GLY A 359 -16.34 -0.44 13.89
N GLY A 360 -15.44 -1.16 14.56
CA GLY A 360 -15.20 -2.57 14.26
C GLY A 360 -13.92 -3.10 14.88
N ASN A 361 -13.75 -4.42 14.80
CA ASN A 361 -12.62 -5.13 15.40
C ASN A 361 -11.88 -5.92 14.32
N ILE A 362 -10.55 -5.84 14.35
CA ILE A 362 -9.65 -6.61 13.50
C ILE A 362 -8.79 -7.48 14.41
N ALA A 363 -8.92 -8.79 14.29
CA ALA A 363 -8.10 -9.76 15.01
C ALA A 363 -6.72 -9.83 14.36
N VAL A 364 -5.66 -9.87 15.17
CA VAL A 364 -4.27 -10.02 14.72
C VAL A 364 -3.69 -11.29 15.29
N THR A 365 -3.12 -12.10 14.40
CA THR A 365 -2.43 -13.35 14.71
C THR A 365 -0.97 -13.30 14.29
N VAL A 366 -0.13 -14.03 15.02
CA VAL A 366 1.28 -14.28 14.66
C VAL A 366 1.45 -15.80 14.57
N ASN A 367 1.85 -16.30 13.41
CA ASN A 367 1.94 -17.73 13.11
C ASN A 367 0.65 -18.51 13.46
N GLY A 368 -0.52 -17.88 13.22
CA GLY A 368 -1.84 -18.44 13.54
C GLY A 368 -2.27 -18.35 15.02
N GLN A 369 -1.38 -17.98 15.94
CA GLN A 369 -1.72 -17.76 17.35
C GLN A 369 -2.29 -16.35 17.56
N ALA A 370 -3.31 -16.21 18.42
CA ALA A 370 -3.90 -14.91 18.74
C ALA A 370 -2.89 -14.00 19.45
N PHE A 371 -2.67 -12.79 18.92
CA PHE A 371 -1.67 -11.85 19.41
C PHE A 371 -2.30 -10.56 19.93
N ALA A 372 -3.18 -9.93 19.14
CA ALA A 372 -3.79 -8.65 19.50
C ALA A 372 -5.16 -8.47 18.83
N THR A 373 -5.92 -7.51 19.31
CA THR A 373 -7.12 -6.97 18.65
C THR A 373 -6.92 -5.49 18.40
N ILE A 374 -7.17 -5.05 17.17
CA ILE A 374 -7.25 -3.64 16.80
C ILE A 374 -8.73 -3.25 16.83
N THR A 375 -9.10 -2.34 17.71
CA THR A 375 -10.47 -1.81 17.79
C THR A 375 -10.49 -0.45 17.10
N VAL A 376 -11.17 -0.35 15.97
CA VAL A 376 -11.35 0.88 15.20
C VAL A 376 -12.55 1.64 15.75
N GLY A 377 -12.36 2.91 16.09
CA GLY A 377 -13.40 3.80 16.58
C GLY A 377 -13.24 5.24 16.04
N PRO A 378 -14.13 6.17 16.43
CA PRO A 378 -14.14 7.54 15.91
C PRO A 378 -12.90 8.37 16.29
N THR A 379 -12.19 7.98 17.36
CA THR A 379 -10.91 8.59 17.78
C THR A 379 -9.69 7.92 17.13
N GLY A 380 -9.89 6.94 16.25
CA GLY A 380 -8.84 6.13 15.62
C GLY A 380 -8.73 4.71 16.20
N PRO A 381 -7.73 3.92 15.74
CA PRO A 381 -7.50 2.56 16.21
C PRO A 381 -6.86 2.53 17.60
N SER A 382 -7.41 1.69 18.49
CA SER A 382 -6.77 1.28 19.74
C SER A 382 -6.34 -0.19 19.67
N TYR A 383 -5.40 -0.59 20.54
CA TYR A 383 -4.70 -1.88 20.46
C TYR A 383 -4.75 -2.57 21.82
N ALA A 384 -5.28 -3.80 21.85
CA ALA A 384 -5.30 -4.65 23.03
C ALA A 384 -4.56 -5.96 22.74
N GLY A 385 -3.76 -6.46 23.70
CA GLY A 385 -3.18 -7.79 23.60
C GLY A 385 -4.24 -8.88 23.73
N ALA A 386 -4.00 -10.05 23.13
CA ALA A 386 -4.76 -11.25 23.43
C ALA A 386 -4.54 -11.70 24.89
N SER A 387 -5.33 -12.66 25.37
CA SER A 387 -5.18 -13.18 26.74
C SER A 387 -3.75 -13.66 27.00
N GLY A 388 -3.11 -13.13 28.06
CA GLY A 388 -1.71 -13.42 28.39
C GLY A 388 -0.65 -12.64 27.58
N VAL A 389 -1.03 -11.86 26.57
CA VAL A 389 -0.12 -11.03 25.77
C VAL A 389 -0.06 -9.61 26.34
N GLN A 390 1.14 -9.16 26.73
CA GLN A 390 1.42 -7.78 27.10
C GLN A 390 2.09 -7.06 25.93
N LEU A 391 1.43 -6.04 25.37
CA LEU A 391 1.95 -5.30 24.21
C LEU A 391 3.00 -4.26 24.62
N THR A 392 4.20 -4.35 24.05
CA THR A 392 5.22 -3.31 24.17
C THR A 392 4.92 -2.11 23.25
N ALA A 393 5.64 -1.00 23.44
CA ALA A 393 5.58 0.14 22.52
C ALA A 393 6.03 -0.22 21.08
N ALA A 394 6.90 -1.22 20.92
CA ALA A 394 7.33 -1.71 19.63
C ALA A 394 6.20 -2.51 18.95
N ASP A 395 5.47 -3.34 19.70
CA ASP A 395 4.30 -4.08 19.20
C ASP A 395 3.18 -3.13 18.75
N GLN A 396 2.88 -2.09 19.54
CA GLN A 396 1.90 -1.07 19.15
C GLN A 396 2.32 -0.31 17.88
N THR A 397 3.63 -0.13 17.66
CA THR A 397 4.16 0.48 16.43
C THR A 397 3.99 -0.45 15.24
N ALA A 398 4.28 -1.75 15.40
CA ALA A 398 4.03 -2.76 14.38
C ALA A 398 2.54 -2.88 14.02
N LEU A 399 1.64 -2.95 15.01
CA LEU A 399 0.19 -3.02 14.82
C LEU A 399 -0.36 -1.77 14.11
N ARG A 400 0.15 -0.57 14.44
CA ARG A 400 -0.20 0.65 13.72
C ARG A 400 0.28 0.62 12.26
N SER A 401 1.50 0.15 12.02
CA SER A 401 2.02 -0.02 10.67
C SER A 401 1.26 -1.08 9.88
N LEU A 402 0.75 -2.13 10.53
CA LEU A 402 -0.05 -3.21 9.92
C LEU A 402 -1.38 -2.69 9.40
N PHE A 403 -2.13 -2.01 10.28
CA PHE A 403 -3.38 -1.33 9.92
C PHE A 403 -3.20 -0.29 8.81
N THR A 404 -2.12 0.49 8.87
CA THR A 404 -1.81 1.52 7.87
C THR A 404 -1.40 0.91 6.53
N ALA A 405 -0.64 -0.20 6.54
CA ALA A 405 -0.18 -0.86 5.32
C ALA A 405 -1.32 -1.49 4.54
N SER A 406 -2.27 -2.16 5.21
CA SER A 406 -3.48 -2.71 4.57
C SER A 406 -4.29 -1.62 3.85
N ILE A 407 -4.66 -0.55 4.56
CA ILE A 407 -5.41 0.57 3.97
C ILE A 407 -4.63 1.20 2.79
N ASN A 408 -3.33 1.43 2.94
CA ASN A 408 -2.52 2.02 1.89
C ASN A 408 -2.34 1.10 0.68
N LEU A 409 -2.27 -0.23 0.86
CA LEU A 409 -2.12 -1.19 -0.23
C LEU A 409 -3.39 -1.23 -1.08
N PHE A 410 -4.56 -1.39 -0.45
CA PHE A 410 -5.85 -1.32 -1.13
C PHE A 410 -6.03 -0.01 -1.91
N LEU A 411 -5.72 1.13 -1.29
CA LEU A 411 -5.79 2.44 -1.96
C LEU A 411 -4.73 2.62 -3.07
N THR A 412 -3.58 1.95 -2.97
CA THR A 412 -2.55 1.95 -4.02
C THR A 412 -3.03 1.16 -5.24
N VAL A 413 -3.59 -0.03 -5.03
CA VAL A 413 -4.17 -0.85 -6.11
C VAL A 413 -5.31 -0.11 -6.82
N PHE A 414 -6.16 0.57 -6.04
CA PHE A 414 -7.20 1.47 -6.57
C PHE A 414 -6.60 2.55 -7.47
N LEU A 415 -5.65 3.34 -6.95
CA LEU A 415 -4.95 4.41 -7.67
C LEU A 415 -4.25 3.94 -8.95
N LEU A 416 -3.67 2.74 -8.94
CA LEU A 416 -3.03 2.14 -10.11
C LEU A 416 -4.03 1.63 -11.14
N THR A 417 -5.29 1.36 -10.75
CA THR A 417 -6.34 0.87 -11.67
C THR A 417 -7.09 2.03 -12.35
N GLU A 418 -7.15 3.21 -11.72
CA GLU A 418 -7.76 4.44 -12.25
C GLU A 418 -7.49 4.77 -13.74
N PRO A 419 -6.26 4.60 -14.30
CA PRO A 419 -6.00 4.89 -15.71
C PRO A 419 -6.89 4.10 -16.67
N ALA A 420 -7.21 2.84 -16.35
CA ALA A 420 -8.10 2.02 -17.17
C ALA A 420 -9.52 2.59 -17.21
N LEU A 421 -10.05 2.98 -16.05
CA LEU A 421 -11.43 3.44 -15.88
C LEU A 421 -11.70 4.75 -16.62
N VAL A 422 -10.76 5.71 -16.54
CA VAL A 422 -10.83 6.98 -17.27
C VAL A 422 -10.75 6.74 -18.79
N LEU A 423 -10.08 5.66 -19.20
CA LEU A 423 -10.00 5.21 -20.58
C LEU A 423 -11.10 4.20 -20.99
N ASN A 424 -12.11 3.98 -20.14
CA ASN A 424 -13.24 3.06 -20.35
C ASN A 424 -12.81 1.59 -20.64
N LEU A 425 -11.78 1.12 -19.93
CA LEU A 425 -11.32 -0.28 -19.89
C LEU A 425 -11.87 -1.01 -18.66
#